data_AF-N2B681-F1
#
_entry.id   AF-N2B681-F1
#
_cell.length_a   1.000
_cell.length_b   1.000
_cell.length_c   1.000
_cell.angle_alpha   90.00
_cell.angle_beta   90.00
_cell.angle_gamma   90.00
#
_symmetry.space_group_name_H-M   'P 1'
#
loop_
_entity.id
_entity.type
_entity.pdbx_description
1 polymer ?
#
loop_
_entity_poly.entity_id
_entity_poly.type
_entity_poly.pdbx_seq_one_letter_code
_entity_poly.pdbx_strand_id
1 'polypeptide(L)'
;MFNSLQRTGYGLTKEIKNLEKKYDCIVIDTGGRDSKEMRQALVVADIIIVPTIPSQYDVAVLDRMITICDEISVMNPHAKTLILINKASPNPFLINKVKDLQIYISEKDLDNLKLMSSVIYEREAYRNATGLGLGITELCNESERAYSDFIKFYDELLCEIKAMSMSEQIS
;
A
#
# COMPACT_ATOMS: atom_id res chain seq x y z
N MET A 1 -5.33 -13.13 -17.30
CA MET A 1 -5.13 -12.07 -18.32
C MET A 1 -5.06 -10.75 -17.57
N PHE A 2 -3.95 -10.00 -17.68
CA PHE A 2 -3.80 -8.69 -17.03
C PHE A 2 -4.34 -7.59 -17.97
N ASN A 3 -5.07 -6.63 -17.42
CA ASN A 3 -5.61 -5.49 -18.17
C ASN A 3 -5.27 -4.19 -17.44
N SER A 4 -4.81 -3.18 -18.17
CA SER A 4 -4.49 -1.85 -17.65
C SER A 4 -5.37 -0.81 -18.32
N LEU A 5 -5.95 0.08 -17.51
CA LEU A 5 -6.90 1.11 -17.92
C LEU A 5 -6.54 2.40 -17.19
N GLN A 6 -6.49 3.53 -17.91
CA GLN A 6 -6.31 4.85 -17.31
C GLN A 6 -7.64 5.63 -17.36
N ARG A 7 -8.04 6.21 -16.23
CA ARG A 7 -9.29 6.96 -16.09
C ARG A 7 -9.11 8.25 -15.31
N THR A 8 -9.94 9.24 -15.64
CA THR A 8 -10.02 10.54 -14.97
C THR A 8 -11.48 10.99 -14.87
N GLY A 9 -11.82 11.80 -13.87
CA GLY A 9 -13.15 12.41 -13.74
C GLY A 9 -14.19 11.57 -12.97
N TYR A 10 -15.46 11.91 -13.17
CA TYR A 10 -16.58 11.39 -12.37
C TYR A 10 -16.98 9.96 -12.76
N GLY A 11 -17.43 9.17 -11.78
CA GLY A 11 -18.01 7.85 -12.00
C GLY A 11 -17.05 6.67 -11.80
N LEU A 12 -15.83 6.92 -11.33
CA LEU A 12 -14.81 5.90 -11.11
C LEU A 12 -15.33 4.75 -10.22
N THR A 13 -16.03 5.07 -9.12
CA THR A 13 -16.68 4.11 -8.22
C THR A 13 -17.60 3.14 -8.96
N LYS A 14 -18.40 3.62 -9.92
CA LYS A 14 -19.33 2.75 -10.70
C LYS A 14 -18.57 1.86 -11.67
N GLU A 15 -17.48 2.35 -12.25
CA GLU A 15 -16.63 1.58 -13.15
C GLU A 15 -15.90 0.47 -12.38
N ILE A 16 -15.29 0.79 -11.23
CA ILE A 16 -14.64 -0.20 -10.36
C ILE A 16 -15.62 -1.32 -9.98
N LYS A 17 -16.84 -0.98 -9.54
CA LYS A 17 -17.89 -1.99 -9.25
C LYS A 17 -18.31 -2.85 -10.44
N ASN A 18 -18.14 -2.36 -11.66
CA ASN A 18 -18.38 -3.18 -12.86
C ASN A 18 -17.18 -4.07 -13.20
N LEU A 19 -15.96 -3.61 -12.90
CA LEU A 19 -14.73 -4.38 -13.06
C LEU A 19 -14.64 -5.50 -12.02
N GLU A 20 -15.13 -5.29 -10.80
CA GLU A 20 -15.18 -6.32 -9.74
C GLU A 20 -15.92 -7.59 -10.20
N LYS A 21 -16.91 -7.44 -11.09
CA LYS A 21 -17.65 -8.58 -11.66
C LYS A 21 -16.84 -9.41 -12.66
N LYS A 22 -15.68 -8.92 -13.08
CA LYS A 22 -14.86 -9.48 -14.17
C LYS A 22 -13.46 -9.89 -13.74
N TYR A 23 -12.97 -9.36 -12.61
CA TYR A 23 -11.61 -9.55 -12.15
C TYR A 23 -11.61 -9.94 -10.67
N ASP A 24 -10.75 -10.89 -10.31
CA ASP A 24 -10.58 -11.35 -8.93
C ASP A 24 -9.85 -10.31 -8.06
N CYS A 25 -9.05 -9.44 -8.69
CA CYS A 25 -8.28 -8.41 -8.01
C CYS A 25 -8.18 -7.16 -8.89
N ILE A 26 -8.34 -5.98 -8.28
CA ILE A 26 -8.18 -4.69 -8.92
C ILE A 26 -7.13 -3.90 -8.14
N VAL A 27 -6.05 -3.51 -8.80
CA VAL A 27 -5.03 -2.62 -8.22
C VAL A 27 -5.26 -1.23 -8.78
N ILE A 28 -5.49 -0.26 -7.89
CA ILE A 28 -5.72 1.14 -8.25
C ILE A 28 -4.48 1.94 -7.86
N ASP A 29 -3.67 2.31 -8.86
CA ASP A 29 -2.55 3.23 -8.67
C ASP A 29 -3.05 4.67 -8.76
N THR A 30 -2.79 5.47 -7.73
CA THR A 30 -3.22 6.87 -7.65
C THR A 30 -2.01 7.78 -7.70
N GLY A 31 -2.15 8.98 -8.28
CA GLY A 31 -1.04 9.92 -8.46
C GLY A 31 -0.44 10.53 -7.18
N GLY A 32 -0.72 9.95 -6.00
CA GLY A 32 -0.14 10.35 -4.70
C GLY A 32 -0.56 11.72 -4.19
N ARG A 33 -1.60 12.31 -4.78
CA ARG A 33 -2.15 13.62 -4.40
C ARG A 33 -3.61 13.46 -4.04
N ASP A 34 -4.04 14.27 -3.08
CA ASP A 34 -5.43 14.40 -2.69
C ASP A 34 -6.28 14.91 -3.87
N SER A 35 -6.78 13.97 -4.66
CA SER A 35 -7.60 14.19 -5.85
C SER A 35 -8.96 13.56 -5.68
N LYS A 36 -9.93 14.00 -6.49
CA LYS A 36 -11.28 13.42 -6.50
C LYS A 36 -11.24 11.93 -6.83
N GLU A 37 -10.37 11.54 -7.76
CA GLU A 37 -10.17 10.16 -8.19
C GLU A 37 -9.57 9.31 -7.07
N MET A 38 -8.56 9.81 -6.36
CA MET A 38 -8.00 9.11 -5.20
C MET A 38 -9.08 8.88 -4.14
N ARG A 39 -9.82 9.92 -3.74
CA ARG A 39 -10.90 9.78 -2.76
C ARG A 39 -11.99 8.81 -3.22
N GLN A 40 -12.37 8.82 -4.50
CA GLN A 40 -13.32 7.87 -5.06
C GLN A 40 -12.82 6.42 -5.03
N ALA A 41 -11.51 6.19 -5.23
CA ALA A 41 -10.89 4.88 -5.12
C ALA A 41 -10.89 4.39 -3.68
N LEU A 42 -10.52 5.23 -2.72
CA LEU A 42 -10.49 4.89 -1.29
C LEU A 42 -11.90 4.51 -0.76
N VAL A 43 -12.96 5.15 -1.27
CA VAL A 43 -14.35 4.84 -0.90
C VAL A 43 -14.79 3.42 -1.31
N VAL A 44 -14.12 2.79 -2.27
CA VAL A 44 -14.46 1.43 -2.75
C VAL A 44 -13.35 0.40 -2.51
N ALA A 45 -12.23 0.81 -1.93
CA ALA A 45 -11.10 -0.08 -1.71
C ALA A 45 -11.33 -0.97 -0.48
N ASP A 46 -11.01 -2.25 -0.58
CA ASP A 46 -10.94 -3.16 0.57
C ASP A 46 -9.64 -2.94 1.35
N ILE A 47 -8.52 -2.80 0.62
CA ILE A 47 -7.19 -2.55 1.17
C ILE A 47 -6.65 -1.24 0.61
N ILE A 48 -6.15 -0.39 1.49
CA ILE A 48 -5.45 0.85 1.15
C ILE A 48 -3.99 0.69 1.58
N ILE A 49 -3.03 0.78 0.66
CA ILE A 49 -1.60 0.73 0.99
C ILE A 49 -1.02 2.14 0.89
N VAL A 50 -0.45 2.64 1.98
CA VAL A 50 0.21 3.95 2.05
C VAL A 50 1.72 3.74 2.18
N PRO A 51 2.47 3.74 1.07
CA PRO A 51 3.92 3.63 1.11
C PRO A 51 4.55 4.91 1.66
N THR A 52 5.38 4.79 2.70
CA THR A 52 6.00 5.93 3.40
C THR A 52 7.51 5.75 3.51
N ILE A 53 8.27 6.79 3.17
CA ILE A 53 9.73 6.78 3.34
C ILE A 53 10.07 7.23 4.77
N PRO A 54 11.06 6.64 5.45
CA PRO A 54 11.52 7.08 6.78
C PRO A 54 12.29 8.42 6.69
N SER A 55 11.54 9.48 6.42
CA SER A 55 11.99 10.85 6.13
C SER A 55 11.01 11.85 6.74
N GLN A 56 11.50 13.01 7.22
CA GLN A 56 10.64 14.02 7.85
C GLN A 56 9.61 14.62 6.87
N TYR A 57 9.95 14.74 5.60
CA TYR A 57 9.02 15.26 4.59
C TYR A 57 7.87 14.29 4.33
N ASP A 58 8.17 12.99 4.35
CA ASP A 58 7.17 11.93 4.14
C ASP A 58 6.23 11.77 5.34
N VAL A 59 6.68 12.05 6.57
CA VAL A 59 5.81 12.03 7.76
C VAL A 59 4.64 13.01 7.62
N ALA A 60 4.89 14.23 7.11
CA ALA A 60 3.82 15.21 6.89
C ALA A 60 2.80 14.76 5.83
N VAL A 61 3.26 14.05 4.79
CA VAL A 61 2.39 13.48 3.76
C VAL A 61 1.60 12.30 4.31
N LEU A 62 2.25 11.44 5.11
CA LEU A 62 1.62 10.33 5.81
C LEU A 62 0.49 10.82 6.72
N ASP A 63 0.70 11.85 7.53
CA ASP A 63 -0.34 12.41 8.40
C ASP A 63 -1.57 12.84 7.61
N ARG A 64 -1.35 13.53 6.47
CA ARG A 64 -2.44 13.92 5.59
C ARG A 64 -3.17 12.70 5.03
N MET A 65 -2.44 11.67 4.62
CA MET A 65 -3.05 10.43 4.11
C MET A 65 -3.85 9.71 5.20
N ILE A 66 -3.34 9.66 6.43
CA ILE A 66 -4.05 9.10 7.58
C ILE A 66 -5.35 9.85 7.83
N THR A 67 -5.33 11.20 7.84
CA THR A 67 -6.56 12.01 7.98
C THR A 67 -7.56 11.72 6.86
N ILE A 68 -7.11 11.59 5.62
CA ILE A 68 -8.00 11.25 4.49
C ILE A 68 -8.61 9.85 4.66
N CYS A 69 -7.82 8.87 5.11
CA CYS A 69 -8.32 7.52 5.34
C CYS A 69 -9.32 7.48 6.51
N ASP A 70 -9.07 8.25 7.57
CA ASP A 70 -9.99 8.41 8.70
C ASP A 70 -11.32 9.05 8.28
N GLU A 71 -11.28 10.14 7.51
CA GLU A 71 -12.48 10.76 6.92
C GLU A 71 -13.29 9.78 6.05
N ILE A 72 -12.60 8.92 5.30
CA ILE A 72 -13.23 7.95 4.40
C ILE A 72 -13.75 6.73 5.16
N SER A 73 -13.19 6.40 6.32
CA SER A 73 -13.64 5.27 7.14
C SER A 73 -15.12 5.38 7.52
N VAL A 74 -15.65 6.61 7.63
CA VAL A 74 -17.08 6.86 7.86
C VAL A 74 -17.94 6.36 6.69
N MET A 75 -17.44 6.48 5.45
CA MET A 75 -18.13 6.02 4.23
C MET A 75 -17.80 4.57 3.87
N ASN A 76 -16.60 4.10 4.24
CA ASN A 76 -16.10 2.77 3.96
C ASN A 76 -15.46 2.17 5.24
N PRO A 77 -16.28 1.73 6.21
CA PRO A 77 -15.80 1.25 7.50
C PRO A 77 -15.07 -0.10 7.41
N HIS A 78 -15.18 -0.80 6.27
CA HIS A 78 -14.54 -2.09 6.03
C HIS A 78 -13.12 -1.96 5.45
N ALA A 79 -12.76 -0.78 4.92
CA ALA A 79 -11.43 -0.56 4.36
C ALA A 79 -10.36 -0.68 5.43
N LYS A 80 -9.34 -1.48 5.14
CA LYS A 80 -8.14 -1.58 5.98
C LYS A 80 -7.00 -0.76 5.40
N THR A 81 -6.45 0.14 6.19
CA THR A 81 -5.31 0.98 5.82
C THR A 81 -4.01 0.37 6.32
N LEU A 82 -3.13 0.00 5.40
CA LEU A 82 -1.82 -0.58 5.65
C LEU A 82 -0.72 0.45 5.37
N ILE A 83 0.03 0.85 6.40
CA ILE A 83 1.22 1.69 6.22
C ILE A 83 2.41 0.79 5.93
N LEU A 84 3.04 0.99 4.77
CA LEU A 84 4.24 0.25 4.37
C LEU A 84 5.45 1.17 4.44
N ILE A 85 6.46 0.81 5.25
CA ILE A 85 7.74 1.52 5.20
C ILE A 85 8.45 1.13 3.89
N ASN A 86 8.60 2.10 3.01
CA ASN A 86 9.12 1.94 1.66
C ASN A 86 10.40 2.76 1.47
N LYS A 87 11.26 2.31 0.54
CA LYS A 87 12.57 2.94 0.23
C LYS A 87 13.39 3.23 1.50
N ALA A 88 13.33 2.36 2.50
CA ALA A 88 14.16 2.50 3.69
C ALA A 88 15.63 2.32 3.30
N SER A 89 16.53 3.13 3.86
CA SER A 89 17.95 2.96 3.58
C SER A 89 18.44 1.62 4.16
N PRO A 90 19.17 0.78 3.40
CA PRO A 90 19.79 -0.43 3.94
C PRO A 90 21.03 -0.13 4.80
N ASN A 91 21.43 1.14 4.92
CA ASN A 91 22.57 1.56 5.74
C ASN A 91 22.28 1.30 7.24
N PRO A 92 23.08 0.47 7.93
CA PRO A 92 22.88 0.20 9.36
C PRO A 92 22.86 1.45 10.25
N PHE A 93 23.59 2.51 9.87
CA PHE A 93 23.61 3.77 10.62
C PHE A 93 22.28 4.55 10.55
N LEU A 94 21.40 4.21 9.60
CA LEU A 94 20.11 4.86 9.42
C LEU A 94 18.94 4.02 9.95
N ILE A 95 19.20 2.89 10.61
CA ILE A 95 18.16 2.00 11.14
C ILE A 95 17.24 2.69 12.16
N ASN A 96 17.77 3.67 12.91
CA ASN A 96 16.98 4.41 13.89
C ASN A 96 15.85 5.21 13.21
N LYS A 97 16.04 5.70 11.98
CA LYS A 97 14.97 6.39 11.25
C LYS A 97 13.76 5.51 10.99
N VAL A 98 13.99 4.22 10.73
CA VAL A 98 12.90 3.24 10.56
C VAL A 98 12.19 3.06 11.90
N LYS A 99 12.94 2.85 13.00
CA LYS A 99 12.37 2.69 14.34
C LYS A 99 11.56 3.90 14.79
N ASP A 100 12.09 5.11 14.56
CA ASP A 100 11.42 6.36 14.93
C ASP A 100 10.08 6.49 14.18
N LEU A 101 10.04 6.14 12.89
CA LEU A 101 8.79 6.12 12.11
C LEU A 101 7.83 5.02 12.61
N GLN A 102 8.34 3.84 12.97
CA GLN A 102 7.50 2.77 13.53
C GLN A 102 6.83 3.20 14.84
N ILE A 103 7.59 3.83 15.74
CA ILE A 103 7.07 4.38 17.00
C ILE A 103 6.01 5.44 16.70
N TYR A 104 6.34 6.40 15.84
CA TYR A 104 5.41 7.47 15.44
C TYR A 104 4.08 6.95 14.91
N ILE A 105 4.10 5.92 14.07
CA ILE A 105 2.88 5.33 13.51
C ILE A 105 2.11 4.53 14.58
N SER A 106 2.81 3.83 15.48
CA SER A 106 2.17 3.07 16.56
C SER A 106 1.43 3.94 17.57
N GLU A 107 1.79 5.22 17.66
CA GLU A 107 1.10 6.22 18.48
C GLU A 107 -0.20 6.74 17.83
N LYS A 108 -0.45 6.41 16.56
CA LYS A 108 -1.71 6.76 15.87
C LYS A 108 -2.78 5.75 16.29
N ASP A 109 -3.76 6.22 17.05
CA ASP A 109 -4.88 5.42 17.56
C ASP A 109 -6.04 5.40 16.56
N LEU A 110 -5.97 4.51 15.55
CA LEU A 110 -6.99 4.34 14.52
C LEU A 110 -7.30 2.86 14.30
N ASP A 111 -8.57 2.46 14.47
CA ASP A 111 -9.02 1.06 14.45
C ASP A 111 -8.64 0.28 13.18
N ASN A 112 -8.74 0.94 12.02
CA ASN A 112 -8.49 0.32 10.71
C ASN A 112 -7.10 0.61 10.14
N LEU A 113 -6.20 1.21 10.94
CA LEU A 113 -4.83 1.51 10.54
C LEU A 113 -3.87 0.44 11.07
N LYS A 114 -3.08 -0.16 10.18
CA LYS A 114 -2.03 -1.12 10.56
C LYS A 114 -0.70 -0.75 9.93
N LEU A 115 0.34 -0.66 10.75
CA LEU A 115 1.72 -0.66 10.27
C LEU A 115 2.13 -2.07 9.88
N MET A 116 2.62 -2.23 8.65
CA MET A 116 3.18 -3.50 8.18
C MET A 116 4.50 -3.78 8.89
N SER A 117 4.73 -5.06 9.21
CA SER A 117 5.99 -5.55 9.76
C SER A 117 7.10 -5.65 8.71
N SER A 118 6.70 -5.87 7.45
CA SER A 118 7.58 -5.84 6.29
C SER A 118 8.08 -4.42 5.99
N VAL A 119 9.31 -4.35 5.50
CA VAL A 119 9.96 -3.10 5.09
C VAL A 119 10.57 -3.30 3.71
N ILE A 120 10.26 -2.41 2.78
CA ILE A 120 10.90 -2.37 1.47
C ILE A 120 12.10 -1.43 1.54
N TYR A 121 13.31 -1.99 1.39
CA TYR A 121 14.53 -1.21 1.36
C TYR A 121 14.83 -0.66 -0.03
N GLU A 122 15.46 0.51 -0.09
CA GLU A 122 15.97 1.08 -1.33
C GLU A 122 17.12 0.21 -1.87
N ARG A 123 16.92 -0.36 -3.05
CA ARG A 123 17.87 -1.25 -3.72
C ARG A 123 17.89 -0.96 -5.22
N GLU A 124 19.07 -1.10 -5.83
CA GLU A 124 19.23 -0.88 -7.28
C GLU A 124 18.38 -1.82 -8.13
N ALA A 125 18.13 -3.04 -7.63
CA ALA A 125 17.31 -4.05 -8.30
C ALA A 125 15.92 -3.52 -8.70
N TYR A 126 15.28 -2.68 -7.88
CA TYR A 126 13.99 -2.08 -8.24
C TYR A 126 14.10 -1.14 -9.45
N ARG A 127 15.18 -0.34 -9.54
CA ARG A 127 15.42 0.53 -10.70
C ARG A 127 15.72 -0.28 -11.96
N ASN A 128 16.53 -1.32 -11.82
CA ASN A 128 16.88 -2.21 -12.93
C ASN A 128 15.66 -2.96 -13.46
N ALA A 129 14.80 -3.47 -12.56
CA ALA A 129 13.58 -4.18 -12.92
C ALA A 129 12.66 -3.25 -13.73
N THR A 130 12.39 -2.05 -13.22
CA THR A 130 11.60 -1.03 -13.94
C THR A 130 12.20 -0.68 -15.30
N GLY A 131 13.53 -0.49 -15.39
CA GLY A 131 14.22 -0.17 -16.64
C GLY A 131 14.12 -1.27 -17.70
N LEU A 132 13.95 -2.53 -17.27
CA LEU A 132 13.77 -3.70 -18.14
C LEU A 132 12.29 -4.06 -18.37
N GLY A 133 11.35 -3.35 -17.75
CA GLY A 133 9.93 -3.69 -17.82
C GLY A 133 9.57 -5.00 -17.08
N LEU A 134 10.37 -5.38 -16.08
CA LEU A 134 10.19 -6.59 -15.29
C LEU A 134 9.70 -6.26 -13.87
N GLY A 135 8.97 -7.17 -13.27
CA GLY A 135 8.72 -7.22 -11.83
C GLY A 135 9.96 -7.68 -11.06
N ILE A 136 10.02 -7.37 -9.77
CA ILE A 136 11.18 -7.74 -8.94
C ILE A 136 11.38 -9.25 -8.83
N THR A 137 10.29 -10.03 -8.86
CA THR A 137 10.33 -11.50 -8.85
C THR A 137 10.71 -12.11 -10.21
N GLU A 138 10.68 -11.32 -11.29
CA GLU A 138 11.14 -11.74 -12.62
C GLU A 138 12.62 -11.41 -12.83
N LEU A 139 13.10 -10.31 -12.25
CA LEU A 139 14.51 -9.92 -12.33
C LEU A 139 15.39 -10.66 -11.30
N CYS A 140 14.94 -10.72 -10.05
CA CYS A 140 15.74 -11.24 -8.94
C CYS A 140 15.41 -12.69 -8.62
N ASN A 141 16.38 -13.42 -8.09
CA ASN A 141 16.20 -14.75 -7.52
C ASN A 141 16.03 -14.71 -6.00
N GLU A 142 15.65 -15.84 -5.40
CA GLU A 142 15.33 -15.98 -3.97
C GLU A 142 16.49 -15.61 -3.02
N SER A 143 17.74 -15.70 -3.48
CA SER A 143 18.91 -15.37 -2.66
C SER A 143 19.15 -13.85 -2.54
N GLU A 144 18.50 -13.05 -3.39
CA GLU A 144 18.68 -11.60 -3.41
C GLU A 144 17.79 -10.91 -2.38
N ARG A 145 18.36 -9.94 -1.66
CA ARG A 145 17.62 -9.23 -0.61
C ARG A 145 16.40 -8.48 -1.13
N ALA A 146 16.43 -7.96 -2.36
CA ALA A 146 15.28 -7.27 -2.95
C ALA A 146 14.08 -8.21 -3.14
N TYR A 147 14.35 -9.43 -3.59
CA TYR A 147 13.34 -10.49 -3.68
C TYR A 147 12.77 -10.80 -2.30
N SER A 148 13.63 -11.05 -1.30
CA SER A 148 13.19 -11.38 0.06
C SER A 148 12.36 -10.26 0.69
N ASP A 149 12.74 -8.99 0.52
CA ASP A 149 11.98 -7.85 1.03
C ASP A 149 10.58 -7.80 0.41
N PHE A 150 10.47 -7.97 -0.91
CA PHE A 150 9.19 -7.93 -1.62
C PHE A 150 8.28 -9.12 -1.26
N ILE A 151 8.82 -10.34 -1.18
CA ILE A 151 8.03 -11.51 -0.81
C ILE A 151 7.49 -11.40 0.61
N LYS A 152 8.27 -10.89 1.57
CA LYS A 152 7.76 -10.64 2.94
C LYS A 152 6.58 -9.67 2.96
N PHE A 153 6.68 -8.59 2.18
CA PHE A 153 5.57 -7.65 2.00
C PHE A 153 4.35 -8.32 1.37
N TYR A 154 4.56 -9.08 0.29
CA TYR A 154 3.49 -9.74 -0.43
C TYR A 154 2.77 -10.79 0.43
N ASP A 155 3.52 -11.62 1.16
CA ASP A 155 2.97 -12.64 2.07
C ASP A 155 2.17 -11.99 3.21
N GLU A 156 2.67 -10.90 3.79
CA GLU A 156 1.95 -10.14 4.80
C GLU A 156 0.65 -9.54 4.23
N LEU A 157 0.70 -8.93 3.05
CA LEU A 157 -0.49 -8.41 2.36
C LEU A 157 -1.53 -9.50 2.11
N LEU A 158 -1.12 -10.68 1.65
CA LEU A 158 -2.03 -11.82 1.46
C LEU A 158 -2.64 -12.31 2.78
N CYS A 159 -1.89 -12.27 3.88
CA CYS A 159 -2.43 -12.59 5.20
C CYS A 159 -3.52 -11.58 5.61
N GLU A 160 -3.32 -10.29 5.37
CA GLU A 160 -4.32 -9.26 5.67
C GLU A 160 -5.61 -9.44 4.83
N ILE A 161 -5.47 -9.70 3.53
CA ILE A 161 -6.62 -9.95 2.64
C ILE A 161 -7.41 -11.18 3.11
N LYS A 162 -6.73 -12.27 3.47
CA LYS A 162 -7.39 -13.47 3.99
C LYS A 162 -8.13 -13.20 5.30
N ALA A 163 -7.51 -12.47 6.22
CA ALA A 163 -8.12 -12.13 7.50
C ALA A 163 -9.43 -11.35 7.32
N MET A 164 -9.49 -10.43 6.34
CA MET A 164 -10.71 -9.69 6.00
C MET A 164 -11.81 -10.60 5.43
N SER A 165 -11.46 -11.48 4.49
CA SER A 165 -12.43 -12.43 3.92
C SER A 165 -13.04 -13.37 4.96
N MET A 166 -12.29 -13.71 6.02
CA MET A 166 -12.78 -14.52 7.13
C MET A 166 -13.70 -13.75 8.07
N SER A 167 -13.44 -12.45 8.31
CA SER A 167 -14.33 -11.62 9.13
C SER A 167 -15.69 -11.40 8.48
N GLU A 168 -15.76 -11.28 7.15
CA GLU A 168 -17.02 -11.12 6.41
C GLU A 168 -17.90 -12.38 6.41
N GLN A 169 -17.31 -13.57 6.60
CA GLN A 169 -18.07 -14.82 6.66
C GLN A 169 -18.71 -15.09 8.02
N ILE A 170 -18.31 -14.35 9.05
CA ILE A 170 -18.75 -14.53 10.45
C ILE A 170 -19.76 -13.45 10.87
N SER A 171 -19.81 -12.32 10.14
CA SER A 171 -20.78 -11.22 10.28
C SER A 171 -22.05 -11.45 9.47
#